data_AF-A0A359HEU2-F1
#
_entry.id   AF-A0A359HEU2-F1
#
_cell.length_a   1.000
_cell.length_b   1.000
_cell.length_c   1.000
_cell.angle_alpha   90.00
_cell.angle_beta   90.00
_cell.angle_gamma   90.00
#
_symmetry.space_group_name_H-M   'P 1'
#
loop_
_entity.id
_entity.type
_entity.pdbx_description
1 polymer ?
#
loop_
_entity_poly.entity_id
_entity_poly.type
_entity_poly.pdbx_seq_one_letter_code
_entity_poly.pdbx_strand_id
1 'polypeptide(L)'
;DDRFNTGQALINLGTTFHSAENYDQAKRCYDESLVILQEIRDLGNQSLVMANLGELALAKHQFAESISYSKQGLALATQADDEWAVLICWINLSDAALGQKDQEMAQKYLAEALPLAAQSAEPALMLRTLLHLGRYYLLRGQSEKAIPLLGLVIHHEATYDEHRQVAREVLFSAGLPIPSESNTSLEAVILTELI
;
A
#
# COMPACT_ATOMS: atom_id res chain seq x y z
N ASP A 1 -17.76 -17.24 -17.43
CA ASP A 1 -18.25 -16.41 -18.54
C ASP A 1 -17.07 -15.64 -19.11
N ASP A 2 -17.00 -15.48 -20.44
CA ASP A 2 -15.83 -14.93 -21.16
C ASP A 2 -15.43 -13.53 -20.65
N ARG A 3 -16.43 -12.74 -20.26
CA ARG A 3 -16.26 -11.38 -19.74
C ARG A 3 -15.53 -11.32 -18.40
N PHE A 4 -15.87 -12.20 -17.47
CA PHE A 4 -15.21 -12.27 -16.16
C PHE A 4 -13.72 -12.62 -16.31
N ASN A 5 -13.41 -13.59 -17.16
CA ASN A 5 -12.02 -13.97 -17.44
C ASN A 5 -11.27 -12.84 -18.16
N THR A 6 -11.92 -12.14 -19.10
CA THR A 6 -11.33 -10.98 -19.80
C THR A 6 -11.03 -9.84 -18.83
N GLY A 7 -11.94 -9.52 -17.92
CA GLY A 7 -11.74 -8.49 -16.89
C GLY A 7 -10.52 -8.79 -16.02
N GLN A 8 -10.40 -10.01 -15.51
CA GLN A 8 -9.22 -10.42 -14.72
C GLN A 8 -7.93 -10.45 -15.52
N ALA A 9 -7.97 -10.91 -16.78
CA ALA A 9 -6.79 -10.90 -17.64
C ALA A 9 -6.26 -9.47 -17.85
N LEU A 10 -7.15 -8.49 -18.01
CA LEU A 10 -6.80 -7.08 -18.10
C LEU A 10 -6.23 -6.53 -16.80
N ILE A 11 -6.75 -6.94 -15.63
CA ILE A 11 -6.15 -6.60 -14.33
C ILE A 11 -4.69 -7.09 -14.28
N ASN A 12 -4.46 -8.36 -14.59
CA ASN A 12 -3.13 -8.96 -14.52
C ASN A 12 -2.16 -8.31 -15.52
N LEU A 13 -2.63 -8.00 -16.73
CA LEU A 13 -1.85 -7.27 -17.73
C LEU A 13 -1.52 -5.85 -17.26
N GLY A 14 -2.48 -5.15 -16.65
CA GLY A 14 -2.29 -3.84 -16.05
C GLY A 14 -1.20 -3.88 -14.97
N THR A 15 -1.25 -4.87 -14.07
CA THR A 15 -0.23 -5.06 -13.02
C THR A 15 1.14 -5.37 -13.61
N THR A 16 1.20 -6.16 -14.68
CA THR A 16 2.46 -6.44 -15.40
C THR A 16 3.06 -5.15 -15.99
N PHE A 17 2.24 -4.31 -16.62
CA PHE A 17 2.70 -3.01 -17.11
C PHE A 17 3.09 -2.06 -15.98
N HIS A 18 2.38 -2.10 -14.84
CA HIS A 18 2.70 -1.30 -13.68
C HIS A 18 4.08 -1.64 -13.11
N SER A 19 4.38 -2.93 -12.92
CA SER A 19 5.70 -3.40 -12.48
C SER A 19 6.82 -3.11 -13.48
N ALA A 20 6.47 -2.95 -14.77
CA ALA A 20 7.39 -2.52 -15.81
C ALA A 20 7.49 -0.98 -15.94
N GLU A 21 6.93 -0.23 -14.99
CA GLU A 21 6.86 1.24 -14.97
C GLU A 21 6.18 1.86 -16.20
N ASN A 22 5.40 1.07 -16.96
CA ASN A 22 4.64 1.53 -18.11
C ASN A 22 3.24 1.97 -17.67
N TYR A 23 3.20 3.10 -16.96
CA TYR A 23 2.00 3.55 -16.27
C TYR A 23 0.82 3.87 -17.19
N ASP A 24 1.07 4.34 -18.42
CA ASP A 24 0.01 4.66 -19.37
C ASP A 24 -0.66 3.41 -19.96
N GLN A 25 0.08 2.31 -20.11
CA GLN A 25 -0.51 1.03 -20.53
C GLN A 25 -1.21 0.36 -19.35
N ALA A 26 -0.62 0.40 -18.15
CA ALA A 26 -1.25 -0.10 -16.93
C ALA A 26 -2.62 0.54 -16.71
N LYS A 27 -2.69 1.87 -16.79
CA LYS A 27 -3.95 2.62 -16.64
C LYS A 27 -5.00 2.19 -17.66
N ARG A 28 -4.62 2.04 -18.94
CA ARG A 28 -5.55 1.60 -20.00
C ARG A 28 -6.14 0.23 -19.71
N CYS A 29 -5.30 -0.74 -19.33
CA CYS A 29 -5.77 -2.07 -18.97
C CYS A 29 -6.73 -2.03 -17.77
N TYR A 30 -6.42 -1.24 -16.75
CA TYR A 30 -7.31 -1.05 -15.60
C TYR A 30 -8.64 -0.39 -15.98
N ASP A 31 -8.62 0.68 -16.76
CA ASP A 31 -9.84 1.37 -17.22
C ASP A 31 -10.73 0.43 -18.06
N GLU A 32 -10.14 -0.35 -18.98
CA GLU A 32 -10.86 -1.35 -19.78
C GLU A 32 -11.44 -2.48 -18.92
N SER A 33 -10.68 -2.98 -17.95
CA SER A 33 -11.17 -3.99 -17.00
C SER A 33 -12.36 -3.47 -16.20
N LEU A 34 -12.29 -2.21 -15.75
CA LEU A 34 -13.32 -1.61 -14.90
C LEU A 34 -14.67 -1.56 -15.61
N VAL A 35 -14.69 -1.19 -16.89
CA VAL A 35 -15.91 -1.17 -17.71
C VAL A 35 -16.56 -2.57 -17.73
N ILE A 36 -15.76 -3.60 -17.99
CA ILE A 36 -16.26 -4.98 -18.05
C ILE A 36 -16.81 -5.43 -16.68
N LEU A 37 -16.07 -5.15 -15.61
CA LEU A 37 -16.40 -5.58 -14.25
C LEU A 37 -17.65 -4.86 -13.71
N GLN A 38 -17.85 -3.59 -14.08
CA GLN A 38 -19.09 -2.85 -13.79
C GLN A 38 -20.30 -3.47 -14.48
N GLU A 39 -20.17 -3.88 -15.75
CA GLU A 39 -21.26 -4.48 -16.50
C GLU A 39 -21.70 -5.84 -15.91
N ILE A 40 -20.75 -6.64 -15.41
CA ILE A 40 -21.04 -7.91 -14.75
C ILE A 40 -21.28 -7.78 -13.23
N ARG A 41 -21.19 -6.55 -12.69
CA ARG A 41 -21.40 -6.20 -11.27
C ARG A 41 -20.48 -6.95 -10.30
N ASP A 42 -19.24 -7.19 -10.70
CA ASP A 42 -18.23 -7.82 -9.85
C ASP A 42 -17.56 -6.76 -8.97
N LEU A 43 -18.05 -6.63 -7.73
CA LEU A 43 -17.58 -5.60 -6.80
C LEU A 43 -16.14 -5.85 -6.32
N GLY A 44 -15.75 -7.11 -6.14
CA GLY A 44 -14.41 -7.47 -5.66
C GLY A 44 -13.33 -7.11 -6.67
N ASN A 45 -13.51 -7.48 -7.94
CA ASN A 45 -12.54 -7.08 -8.97
C ASN A 45 -12.60 -5.57 -9.27
N GLN A 46 -13.76 -4.90 -9.13
CA GLN A 46 -13.81 -3.43 -9.22
C GLN A 46 -13.00 -2.76 -8.10
N SER A 47 -13.07 -3.27 -6.86
CA SER A 47 -12.31 -2.71 -5.75
C SER A 47 -10.79 -2.89 -5.96
N LEU A 48 -10.36 -4.06 -6.45
CA LEU A 48 -8.98 -4.35 -6.80
C LEU A 48 -8.45 -3.39 -7.88
N VAL A 49 -9.23 -3.13 -8.92
CA VAL A 49 -8.87 -2.16 -9.97
C VAL A 49 -8.68 -0.75 -9.38
N MET A 50 -9.58 -0.32 -8.50
CA MET A 50 -9.47 0.98 -7.83
C MET A 50 -8.24 1.06 -6.92
N ALA A 51 -7.93 -0.02 -6.20
CA ALA A 51 -6.71 -0.11 -5.39
C ALA A 51 -5.45 0.04 -6.26
N ASN A 52 -5.38 -0.67 -7.38
CA ASN A 52 -4.27 -0.61 -8.33
C ASN A 52 -4.13 0.77 -9.01
N LEU A 53 -5.24 1.41 -9.37
CA LEU A 53 -5.23 2.79 -9.87
C LEU A 53 -4.73 3.77 -8.81
N GLY A 54 -5.08 3.53 -7.54
CA GLY A 54 -4.57 4.31 -6.41
C GLY A 54 -3.06 4.17 -6.22
N GLU A 55 -2.54 2.96 -6.38
CA GLU A 55 -1.10 2.67 -6.32
C GLU A 55 -0.34 3.27 -7.51
N LEU A 56 -0.90 3.16 -8.72
CA LEU A 56 -0.36 3.78 -9.92
C LEU A 56 -0.24 5.31 -9.76
N ALA A 57 -1.24 5.94 -9.14
CA ALA A 57 -1.20 7.36 -8.83
C ALA A 57 -0.13 7.70 -7.78
N LEU A 58 0.14 6.82 -6.80
CA LEU A 58 1.26 7.00 -5.85
C LEU A 58 2.61 6.97 -6.56
N ALA A 59 2.82 6.01 -7.46
CA ALA A 59 4.05 5.89 -8.24
C ALA A 59 4.34 7.16 -9.08
N LYS A 60 3.28 7.85 -9.50
CA LYS A 60 3.36 9.14 -10.22
C LYS A 60 3.33 10.37 -9.32
N HIS A 61 3.35 10.20 -7.99
CA HIS A 61 3.21 11.25 -6.98
C HIS A 61 1.91 12.08 -7.10
N GLN A 62 0.86 11.51 -7.70
CA GLN A 62 -0.47 12.10 -7.87
C GLN A 62 -1.35 11.81 -6.64
N PHE A 63 -0.95 12.33 -5.48
CA PHE A 63 -1.53 11.93 -4.19
C PHE A 63 -3.04 12.18 -4.06
N ALA A 64 -3.57 13.26 -4.64
CA ALA A 64 -5.01 13.55 -4.60
C ALA A 64 -5.83 12.53 -5.42
N GLU A 65 -5.30 12.10 -6.58
CA GLU A 65 -5.91 11.04 -7.40
C GLU A 65 -5.85 9.70 -6.68
N SER A 66 -4.71 9.38 -6.07
CA SER A 66 -4.55 8.17 -5.25
C SER A 66 -5.61 8.09 -4.14
N ILE A 67 -5.81 9.17 -3.38
CA ILE A 67 -6.85 9.23 -2.35
C ILE A 67 -8.24 8.99 -2.93
N SER A 68 -8.54 9.57 -4.09
CA SER A 68 -9.85 9.41 -4.73
C SER A 68 -10.10 7.96 -5.15
N TYR A 69 -9.12 7.34 -5.80
CA TYR A 69 -9.21 5.94 -6.22
C TYR A 69 -9.29 5.00 -5.02
N SER A 70 -8.41 5.15 -4.03
CA SER A 70 -8.40 4.28 -2.85
C SER A 70 -9.65 4.43 -1.98
N LYS A 71 -10.29 5.60 -1.90
CA LYS A 71 -11.60 5.74 -1.22
C LYS A 71 -12.73 5.03 -1.97
N GLN A 72 -12.73 5.09 -3.30
CA GLN A 72 -13.69 4.33 -4.11
C GLN A 72 -13.47 2.82 -3.97
N GLY A 73 -12.21 2.38 -4.04
CA GLY A 73 -11.82 0.99 -3.81
C GLY A 73 -12.23 0.49 -2.43
N LEU A 74 -11.99 1.28 -1.39
CA LEU A 74 -12.39 0.96 -0.03
C LEU A 74 -13.91 0.75 0.08
N ALA A 75 -14.71 1.67 -0.47
CA ALA A 75 -16.17 1.57 -0.43
C ALA A 75 -16.69 0.32 -1.17
N LEU A 76 -16.04 -0.07 -2.27
CA LEU A 76 -16.39 -1.28 -3.02
C LEU A 76 -15.93 -2.56 -2.29
N ALA A 77 -14.71 -2.56 -1.75
CA ALA A 77 -14.16 -3.68 -0.99
C ALA A 77 -14.99 -3.98 0.26
N THR A 78 -15.42 -2.95 0.99
CA THR A 78 -16.35 -3.12 2.12
C THR A 78 -17.69 -3.70 1.69
N GLN A 79 -18.23 -3.31 0.53
CA GLN A 79 -19.49 -3.91 0.02
C GLN A 79 -19.31 -5.35 -0.46
N ALA A 80 -18.10 -5.72 -0.86
CA ALA A 80 -17.74 -7.06 -1.33
C ALA A 80 -17.25 -7.99 -0.20
N ASP A 81 -17.18 -7.49 1.05
CA ASP A 81 -16.57 -8.17 2.20
C ASP A 81 -15.12 -8.64 1.91
N ASP A 82 -14.37 -7.84 1.15
CA ASP A 82 -12.97 -8.12 0.77
C ASP A 82 -12.00 -7.41 1.72
N GLU A 83 -11.64 -8.09 2.81
CA GLU A 83 -10.72 -7.57 3.83
C GLU A 83 -9.33 -7.25 3.28
N TRP A 84 -8.86 -8.01 2.28
CA TRP A 84 -7.55 -7.80 1.66
C TRP A 84 -7.53 -6.49 0.89
N ALA A 85 -8.54 -6.25 0.04
CA ALA A 85 -8.64 -5.01 -0.72
C ALA A 85 -8.89 -3.80 0.18
N VAL A 86 -9.64 -3.97 1.29
CA VAL A 86 -9.78 -2.93 2.33
C VAL A 86 -8.42 -2.54 2.89
N LEU A 87 -7.59 -3.51 3.29
CA LEU A 87 -6.25 -3.26 3.82
C LEU A 87 -5.37 -2.52 2.80
N ILE A 88 -5.32 -2.96 1.55
CA ILE A 88 -4.53 -2.28 0.50
C ILE A 88 -4.99 -0.82 0.33
N CYS A 89 -6.30 -0.57 0.34
CA CYS A 89 -6.82 0.80 0.23
C CYS A 89 -6.38 1.67 1.40
N TRP A 90 -6.37 1.15 2.63
CA TRP A 90 -5.86 1.91 3.78
C TRP A 90 -4.36 2.19 3.70
N ILE A 91 -3.58 1.22 3.25
CA ILE A 91 -2.15 1.40 3.01
C ILE A 91 -1.92 2.52 1.99
N ASN A 92 -2.60 2.49 0.83
CA ASN A 92 -2.45 3.50 -0.20
C ASN A 92 -2.89 4.89 0.28
N LEU A 93 -3.99 4.97 1.04
CA LEU A 93 -4.45 6.21 1.65
C LEU A 93 -3.41 6.78 2.62
N SER A 94 -2.79 5.92 3.44
CA SER A 94 -1.74 6.33 4.37
C SER A 94 -0.53 6.90 3.63
N ASP A 95 -0.09 6.25 2.54
CA ASP A 95 1.02 6.74 1.73
C ASP A 95 0.70 8.08 1.08
N ALA A 96 -0.48 8.20 0.46
CA ALA A 96 -0.91 9.43 -0.19
C ALA A 96 -1.00 10.61 0.79
N ALA A 97 -1.44 10.35 2.02
CA ALA A 97 -1.48 11.36 3.08
C ALA A 97 -0.06 11.75 3.53
N LEU A 98 0.85 10.79 3.69
CA LEU A 98 2.27 11.05 4.00
C LEU A 98 2.96 11.85 2.89
N GLY A 99 2.68 11.55 1.62
CA GLY A 99 3.16 12.30 0.46
C GLY A 99 2.69 13.76 0.45
N GLN A 100 1.47 14.01 0.89
CA GLN A 100 0.93 15.36 1.11
C GLN A 100 1.40 16.01 2.42
N LYS A 101 2.15 15.29 3.25
CA LYS A 101 2.53 15.69 4.61
C LYS A 101 1.31 15.98 5.51
N ASP A 102 0.16 15.39 5.20
CA ASP A 102 -1.04 15.45 6.03
C ASP A 102 -0.91 14.42 7.16
N GLN A 103 -0.33 14.86 8.27
CA GLN A 103 -0.06 14.00 9.42
C GLN A 103 -1.34 13.51 10.09
N GLU A 104 -2.41 14.30 10.08
CA GLU A 104 -3.68 13.93 10.72
C GLU A 104 -4.32 12.76 9.98
N MET A 105 -4.40 12.87 8.65
CA MET A 105 -4.99 11.81 7.83
C MET A 105 -4.09 10.58 7.77
N ALA A 106 -2.77 10.75 7.67
CA ALA A 106 -1.82 9.63 7.72
C ALA A 106 -1.99 8.82 9.01
N GLN A 107 -2.11 9.49 10.16
CA GLN A 107 -2.34 8.84 11.44
C GLN A 107 -3.65 8.04 11.45
N LYS A 108 -4.75 8.63 10.96
CA LYS A 108 -6.05 7.94 10.89
C LYS A 108 -5.98 6.70 10.00
N TYR A 109 -5.40 6.82 8.81
CA TYR A 109 -5.31 5.70 7.86
C TYR A 109 -4.38 4.58 8.35
N LEU A 110 -3.27 4.92 9.01
CA LEU A 110 -2.41 3.92 9.63
C LEU A 110 -3.11 3.18 10.79
N ALA A 111 -3.94 3.88 11.57
CA ALA A 111 -4.70 3.27 12.66
C ALA A 111 -5.72 2.21 12.17
N GLU A 112 -6.25 2.38 10.96
CA GLU A 112 -7.11 1.39 10.31
C GLU A 112 -6.30 0.26 9.65
N ALA A 113 -5.15 0.57 9.02
CA ALA A 113 -4.33 -0.42 8.32
C ALA A 113 -3.61 -1.40 9.25
N LEU A 114 -3.00 -0.91 10.34
CA LEU A 114 -2.14 -1.69 11.24
C LEU A 114 -2.81 -2.95 11.82
N PRO A 115 -4.00 -2.88 12.43
CA PRO A 115 -4.64 -4.07 13.01
C PRO A 115 -5.03 -5.09 11.94
N LEU A 116 -5.45 -4.65 10.75
CA LEU A 116 -5.78 -5.53 9.63
C LEU A 116 -4.52 -6.21 9.09
N ALA A 117 -3.43 -5.46 8.92
CA ALA A 117 -2.16 -6.01 8.43
C ALA A 117 -1.58 -7.06 9.38
N ALA A 118 -1.68 -6.84 10.69
CA ALA A 118 -1.21 -7.80 11.70
C ALA A 118 -2.07 -9.05 11.83
N GLN A 119 -3.36 -8.97 11.49
CA GLN A 119 -4.26 -10.13 11.44
C GLN A 119 -4.19 -10.87 10.10
N SER A 120 -3.65 -10.22 9.06
CA SER A 120 -3.47 -10.84 7.75
C SER A 120 -2.44 -11.97 7.81
N ALA A 121 -2.63 -13.00 6.98
CA ALA A 121 -1.64 -14.06 6.79
C ALA A 121 -0.49 -13.65 5.85
N GLU A 122 -0.31 -12.35 5.59
CA GLU A 122 0.59 -11.79 4.58
C GLU A 122 1.62 -10.84 5.23
N PRO A 123 2.79 -11.36 5.70
CA PRO A 123 3.80 -10.56 6.37
C PRO A 123 4.28 -9.35 5.54
N ALA A 124 4.29 -9.48 4.20
CA ALA A 124 4.65 -8.40 3.29
C ALA A 124 3.76 -7.16 3.45
N LEU A 125 2.45 -7.33 3.72
CA LEU A 125 1.52 -6.22 3.92
C LEU A 125 1.74 -5.53 5.26
N MET A 126 2.07 -6.29 6.31
CA MET A 126 2.48 -5.70 7.58
C MET A 126 3.77 -4.90 7.41
N LEU A 127 4.79 -5.44 6.73
CA LEU A 127 6.04 -4.73 6.47
C LEU A 127 5.83 -3.46 5.64
N ARG A 128 4.98 -3.50 4.61
CA ARG A 128 4.57 -2.30 3.85
C ARG A 128 3.89 -1.27 4.75
N THR A 129 3.02 -1.70 5.65
CA THR A 129 2.36 -0.80 6.62
C THR A 129 3.38 -0.18 7.59
N LEU A 130 4.35 -0.96 8.06
CA LEU A 130 5.44 -0.50 8.93
C LEU A 130 6.38 0.49 8.22
N LEU A 131 6.59 0.37 6.91
CA LEU A 131 7.31 1.37 6.12
C LEU A 131 6.61 2.74 6.22
N HIS A 132 5.30 2.77 6.04
CA HIS A 132 4.53 4.01 6.13
C HIS A 132 4.46 4.54 7.57
N LEU A 133 4.37 3.66 8.58
CA LEU A 133 4.47 4.05 9.99
C LEU A 133 5.84 4.65 10.33
N GLY A 134 6.93 4.07 9.81
CA GLY A 134 8.27 4.63 9.95
C GLY A 134 8.38 6.04 9.35
N ARG A 135 7.85 6.24 8.12
CA ARG A 135 7.77 7.56 7.49
C ARG A 135 6.93 8.54 8.31
N TYR A 136 5.81 8.10 8.88
CA TYR A 136 4.98 8.91 9.77
C TYR A 136 5.79 9.37 11.01
N TYR A 137 6.52 8.48 11.66
CA TYR A 137 7.36 8.84 12.80
C TYR A 137 8.46 9.85 12.43
N LEU A 138 9.07 9.73 11.25
CA LEU A 138 10.04 10.73 10.77
C LEU A 138 9.41 12.12 10.55
N LEU A 139 8.20 12.19 9.96
CA LEU A 139 7.49 13.47 9.84
C LEU A 139 7.20 14.12 11.20
N ARG A 140 7.11 13.32 12.26
CA ARG A 140 6.92 13.76 13.65
C ARG A 140 8.24 14.01 14.40
N GLY A 141 9.39 13.84 13.75
CA GLY A 141 10.72 13.97 14.36
C GLY A 141 11.11 12.82 15.29
N GLN A 142 10.34 11.72 15.32
CA GLN A 142 10.52 10.56 16.19
C GLN A 142 11.43 9.51 15.52
N SER A 143 12.68 9.90 15.26
CA SER A 143 13.65 9.05 14.55
C SER A 143 13.96 7.76 15.32
N GLU A 144 13.91 7.82 16.64
CA GLU A 144 14.11 6.68 17.55
C GLU A 144 13.08 5.56 17.34
N LYS A 145 11.86 5.90 16.92
CA LYS A 145 10.82 4.93 16.57
C LYS A 145 10.89 4.50 15.12
N ALA A 146 11.23 5.43 14.22
CA ALA A 146 11.27 5.13 12.78
C ALA A 146 12.38 4.15 12.40
N ILE A 147 13.59 4.33 12.93
CA ILE A 147 14.78 3.53 12.57
C ILE A 147 14.56 2.02 12.76
N PRO A 148 14.08 1.51 13.91
CA PRO A 148 13.88 0.07 14.08
C PRO A 148 12.83 -0.49 13.12
N LEU A 149 11.75 0.25 12.84
CA LEU A 149 10.73 -0.18 11.88
C LEU A 149 11.28 -0.25 10.46
N LEU A 150 11.97 0.79 10.01
CA LEU A 150 12.57 0.83 8.68
C LEU A 150 13.71 -0.18 8.55
N GLY A 151 14.49 -0.42 9.62
CA GLY A 151 15.48 -1.48 9.68
C GLY A 151 14.87 -2.87 9.51
N LEU A 152 13.76 -3.15 10.19
CA LEU A 152 13.01 -4.39 10.00
C LEU A 152 12.55 -4.55 8.55
N VAL A 153 11.94 -3.53 7.95
CA VAL A 153 11.54 -3.56 6.53
C VAL A 153 12.74 -3.85 5.63
N ILE A 154 13.89 -3.22 5.87
CA ILE A 154 15.10 -3.36 5.05
C ILE A 154 15.68 -4.77 5.08
N HIS A 155 15.49 -5.53 6.16
CA HIS A 155 16.18 -6.81 6.38
C HIS A 155 15.27 -8.02 6.39
N HIS A 156 13.95 -7.85 6.52
CA HIS A 156 13.02 -8.97 6.53
C HIS A 156 12.94 -9.65 5.15
N GLU A 157 12.83 -10.97 5.14
CA GLU A 157 12.81 -11.79 3.92
C GLU A 157 11.53 -11.59 3.11
N ALA A 158 10.38 -11.43 3.79
CA ALA A 158 9.09 -11.18 3.16
C ALA A 158 8.92 -9.75 2.59
N THR A 159 9.91 -8.87 2.72
CA THR A 159 9.83 -7.53 2.14
C THR A 159 10.16 -7.56 0.64
N TYR A 160 9.26 -7.05 -0.19
CA TYR A 160 9.55 -6.84 -1.61
C TYR A 160 10.66 -5.78 -1.82
N ASP A 161 11.45 -5.95 -2.89
CA ASP A 161 12.62 -5.12 -3.14
C ASP A 161 12.29 -3.64 -3.28
N GLU A 162 11.13 -3.30 -3.86
CA GLU A 162 10.64 -1.92 -3.95
C GLU A 162 10.51 -1.27 -2.57
N HIS A 163 9.85 -1.95 -1.62
CA HIS A 163 9.64 -1.44 -0.25
C HIS A 163 10.96 -1.36 0.51
N ARG A 164 11.86 -2.31 0.25
CA ARG A 164 13.22 -2.32 0.81
C ARG A 164 14.01 -1.11 0.34
N GLN A 165 13.92 -0.77 -0.94
CA GLN A 165 14.58 0.37 -1.54
C GLN A 165 14.01 1.69 -1.01
N VAL A 166 12.68 1.83 -0.95
CA VAL A 166 12.02 3.02 -0.39
C VAL A 166 12.41 3.22 1.08
N ALA A 167 12.47 2.16 1.89
CA ALA A 167 12.89 2.26 3.30
C ALA A 167 14.33 2.82 3.43
N ARG A 168 15.25 2.39 2.55
CA ARG A 168 16.62 2.91 2.53
C ARG A 168 16.67 4.37 2.11
N GLU A 169 15.93 4.75 1.08
CA GLU A 169 15.85 6.12 0.57
C GLU A 169 15.25 7.08 1.61
N VAL A 170 14.24 6.63 2.35
CA VAL A 170 13.63 7.37 3.45
C VAL A 170 14.66 7.67 4.56
N LEU A 171 15.43 6.67 5.00
CA LEU A 171 16.49 6.89 5.99
C LEU A 171 17.61 7.79 5.46
N PHE A 172 18.06 7.52 4.23
CA PHE A 172 19.12 8.29 3.59
C PHE A 172 18.76 9.77 3.43
N SER A 173 17.57 10.06 2.91
CA SER A 173 17.07 11.43 2.72
C SER A 173 16.84 12.17 4.04
N ALA A 174 16.56 11.44 5.12
CA ALA A 174 16.48 11.99 6.48
C ALA A 174 17.86 12.20 7.16
N GLY A 175 18.96 11.80 6.50
CA GLY A 175 20.31 11.85 7.10
C GLY A 175 20.50 10.85 8.24
N LEU A 176 19.71 9.79 8.28
CA LEU A 176 19.72 8.78 9.33
C LEU A 176 20.54 7.55 8.91
N PRO A 177 21.12 6.82 9.87
CA PRO A 177 21.87 5.60 9.57
C PRO A 177 20.93 4.52 9.01
N ILE A 178 21.42 3.80 8.00
CA ILE A 178 20.80 2.56 7.52
C ILE A 178 21.32 1.43 8.41
N PRO A 179 20.48 0.76 9.22
CA PRO A 179 20.93 -0.34 10.07
C PRO A 179 21.54 -1.46 9.22
N SER A 180 22.64 -2.07 9.69
CA SER A 180 23.26 -3.23 9.02
C SER A 180 22.49 -4.53 9.21
N GLU A 181 21.63 -4.59 10.24
CA GLU A 181 20.74 -5.70 10.59
C GLU A 181 19.46 -5.15 11.25
N SER A 182 18.43 -5.99 11.39
CA SER A 182 17.23 -5.63 12.16
C SER A 182 17.46 -5.87 13.66
N ASN A 183 17.17 -4.86 14.48
CA ASN A 183 17.24 -4.95 15.94
C ASN A 183 15.89 -5.30 16.59
N THR A 184 14.87 -5.60 15.78
CA THR A 184 13.54 -6.00 16.25
C THR A 184 12.98 -7.11 15.36
N SER A 185 11.97 -7.84 15.84
CA SER A 185 11.23 -8.84 15.06
C SER A 185 9.84 -8.30 14.69
N LEU A 186 9.24 -8.88 13.65
CA LEU A 186 7.87 -8.54 13.25
C LEU A 186 6.87 -8.79 14.40
N GLU A 187 7.03 -9.90 15.11
CA GLU A 187 6.21 -10.25 16.29
C GLU A 187 6.33 -9.22 17.42
N ALA A 188 7.56 -8.77 17.73
CA ALA A 188 7.78 -7.77 18.78
C ALA A 188 7.15 -6.41 18.42
N VAL A 189 7.21 -6.02 17.15
CA VAL A 189 6.57 -4.78 16.67
C VAL A 189 5.04 -4.89 16.74
N ILE A 190 4.45 -6.00 16.30
CA ILE A 190 3.01 -6.26 16.40
C ILE A 190 2.53 -6.09 17.85
N LEU A 191 3.26 -6.65 18.82
CA LEU A 191 2.92 -6.53 20.24
C LEU A 191 3.03 -5.10 20.78
N THR A 192 3.88 -4.25 20.20
CA THR A 192 4.15 -2.90 20.72
C THR A 192 3.25 -1.84 20.07
N GLU A 193 2.90 -2.00 18.80
CA GLU A 193 2.10 -1.02 18.05
C GLU A 193 0.59 -1.28 18.13
N LEU A 194 0.15 -2.43 18.65
CA LEU A 194 -1.26 -2.83 18.70
C LEU A 194 -1.82 -3.13 20.11
N ILE A 195 -0.97 -3.15 21.15
CA ILE A 195 -1.37 -3.37 22.56
C ILE A 195 -1.04 -2.12 23.37
#